data_AF-A0A2G5T586-F1
#
_entry.id   AF-A0A2G5T586-F1
#
_cell.length_a   1.000
_cell.length_b   1.000
_cell.length_c   1.000
_cell.angle_alpha   90.00
_cell.angle_beta   90.00
_cell.angle_gamma   90.00
#
_symmetry.space_group_name_H-M   'P 1'
#
loop_
_entity.id
_entity.type
_entity.pdbx_description
1 polymer ?
#
loop_
_entity_poly.entity_id
_entity_poly.type
_entity_poly.pdbx_seq_one_letter_code
_entity_poly.pdbx_strand_id
1 'polypeptide(L)' 'MNADVIRQAIEFEEYDRNDPEKRPELFIFDAGFINHGYVEEYSLRDKDFVELKRITDGKRAFLYCDNGHLEFFALKT' A
#
# COMPACT_ATOMS: atom_id res chain seq x y z
N MET A 1 21.52 2.53 -5.36
CA MET A 1 20.25 3.12 -4.89
C MET A 1 20.58 4.12 -3.78
N ASN A 2 20.12 5.37 -3.86
CA ASN A 2 20.42 6.38 -2.84
C ASN A 2 19.27 6.41 -1.81
N ALA A 3 19.45 5.66 -0.72
CA ALA A 3 18.42 5.48 0.29
C ALA A 3 18.04 6.80 1.01
N ASP A 4 18.97 7.75 1.11
CA ASP A 4 18.72 9.01 1.81
C ASP A 4 17.78 9.91 1.02
N VAL A 5 17.92 9.95 -0.31
CA VAL A 5 16.99 10.67 -1.18
C VAL A 5 15.59 10.06 -1.11
N ILE A 6 15.47 8.73 -1.02
CA ILE A 6 14.19 8.05 -0.88
C ILE A 6 13.54 8.41 0.46
N ARG A 7 14.29 8.34 1.56
CA ARG A 7 13.80 8.71 2.91
C ARG A 7 13.36 10.17 3.00
N GLN A 8 13.99 11.06 2.23
CA GLN A 8 13.59 12.46 2.14
C GLN A 8 12.34 12.71 1.28
N ALA A 9 11.86 11.71 0.54
CA ALA A 9 10.73 11.84 -0.38
C ALA A 9 9.43 11.18 0.11
N ILE A 10 9.51 10.32 1.14
CA ILE A 10 8.38 9.54 1.64
C ILE A 10 8.28 9.64 3.16
N GLU A 11 7.05 9.72 3.66
CA GLU A 11 6.70 9.50 5.06
C GLU A 11 6.14 8.08 5.20
N PHE A 12 6.55 7.40 6.27
CA PHE A 12 5.97 6.11 6.68
C PHE A 12 4.92 6.39 7.75
N GLU A 13 3.69 5.95 7.53
CA GLU A 13 2.63 6.00 8.53
C GLU A 13 2.43 4.58 9.06
N GLU A 14 2.88 4.32 10.30
CA GLU A 14 2.62 3.05 10.97
C GLU A 14 1.15 2.95 11.37
N TYR A 15 0.62 1.74 11.38
CA TYR A 15 -0.74 1.50 11.84
C TYR A 15 -0.85 1.71 13.36
N ASP A 16 -1.68 2.66 13.79
CA ASP A 16 -2.11 2.81 15.18
C ASP A 16 -3.59 2.45 15.32
N ARG A 17 -3.87 1.41 16.12
CA ARG A 17 -5.22 0.94 16.44
C ARG A 17 -6.10 1.95 17.19
N ASN A 18 -5.51 2.98 17.79
CA ASN A 18 -6.23 4.01 18.55
C ASN A 18 -6.60 5.21 17.70
N ASP A 19 -5.93 5.40 16.56
CA ASP A 19 -6.26 6.43 15.58
C ASP A 19 -7.41 5.94 14.69
N PRO A 20 -8.31 6.84 14.26
CA PRO A 20 -9.30 6.52 13.24
C PRO A 20 -8.62 6.02 11.98
N GLU A 21 -9.00 4.84 11.50
CA GLU A 21 -8.41 4.22 10.33
C GLU A 21 -8.62 5.10 9.08
N LYS A 22 -7.51 5.59 8.51
CA LYS A 22 -7.48 6.50 7.35
C LYS A 22 -7.35 5.73 6.03
N ARG A 23 -6.91 4.46 6.09
CA ARG A 23 -6.69 3.62 4.92
C ARG A 23 -8.02 3.19 4.31
N PRO A 24 -8.11 3.13 2.97
CA PRO A 24 -9.22 2.43 2.32
C PRO A 24 -9.31 1.00 2.86
N GLU A 25 -10.51 0.44 2.89
CA GLU A 25 -10.69 -0.93 3.37
C GLU A 25 -10.06 -1.94 2.42
N LEU A 26 -10.32 -1.79 1.12
CA LEU A 26 -9.90 -2.73 0.09
C LEU A 26 -9.18 -2.02 -1.06
N PHE A 27 -8.18 -2.70 -1.61
CA PHE A 27 -7.69 -2.48 -2.97
C PHE A 27 -8.27 -3.57 -3.87
N ILE A 28 -9.00 -3.16 -4.90
CA ILE A 28 -9.64 -4.09 -5.84
C ILE A 28 -8.80 -4.11 -7.12
N PHE A 29 -8.27 -5.28 -7.45
CA PHE A 29 -7.55 -5.53 -8.68
C PHE A 29 -8.40 -6.39 -9.62
N ASP A 30 -9.13 -5.71 -10.50
CA ASP A 30 -9.94 -6.34 -11.54
C ASP A 30 -9.10 -6.60 -12.79
N ALA A 31 -8.33 -7.69 -12.75
CA ALA A 31 -7.52 -8.17 -13.86
C ALA A 31 -7.88 -9.62 -14.20
N GLY A 32 -8.89 -9.78 -15.06
CA GLY A 32 -9.48 -11.08 -15.40
C GLY A 32 -8.53 -12.14 -16.00
N PHE A 33 -7.25 -11.84 -16.22
CA PHE A 33 -6.25 -12.81 -16.70
C PHE A 33 -5.33 -13.37 -15.62
N ILE A 34 -5.13 -12.68 -14.50
CA ILE A 34 -4.07 -13.03 -13.55
C ILE A 34 -4.53 -14.12 -12.57
N ASN A 35 -5.78 -14.07 -12.13
CA ASN A 35 -6.31 -15.00 -11.13
C ASN A 35 -7.55 -15.75 -11.63
N HIS A 36 -7.43 -16.43 -12.77
CA HIS A 36 -8.50 -17.23 -13.37
C HIS A 36 -9.83 -16.48 -13.59
N GLY A 37 -9.79 -15.15 -13.76
CA GLY A 37 -10.99 -14.33 -13.93
C GLY A 37 -11.65 -13.85 -12.64
N TYR A 38 -11.07 -14.14 -11.46
CA TYR A 38 -11.55 -13.60 -10.19
C TYR A 38 -11.02 -12.18 -9.95
N VAL A 39 -11.87 -11.37 -9.33
CA VAL A 39 -11.47 -10.07 -8.77
C VAL A 39 -10.63 -10.34 -7.53
N GLU A 40 -9.43 -9.78 -7.48
CA GLU A 40 -8.61 -9.83 -6.27
C GLU A 40 -8.93 -8.65 -5.37
N GLU A 41 -9.10 -8.95 -4.07
CA GLU A 41 -9.38 -7.96 -3.04
C GLU A 41 -8.29 -8.04 -1.97
N TYR A 42 -7.59 -6.93 -1.74
CA TYR A 42 -6.54 -6.82 -0.74
C TYR A 42 -7.01 -5.91 0.39
N SER A 43 -7.03 -6.42 1.62
CA SER A 43 -7.36 -5.63 2.81
C SER A 43 -6.19 -4.71 3.19
N LEU A 44 -6.24 -3.46 2.76
CA LEU A 44 -5.18 -2.48 3.05
C LEU A 44 -5.11 -2.08 4.53
N ARG A 45 -6.13 -2.44 5.31
CA ARG A 45 -6.18 -2.26 6.77
C ARG A 45 -5.47 -3.36 7.54
N ASP A 46 -5.03 -4.41 6.86
CA ASP A 46 -4.18 -5.41 7.49
C ASP A 46 -2.86 -4.74 7.97
N LYS A 47 -2.35 -5.21 9.10
CA LYS A 47 -1.12 -4.72 9.73
C LYS A 47 0.13 -5.07 8.90
N ASP A 48 0.02 -6.05 8.01
CA ASP A 48 1.12 -6.49 7.15
C ASP A 48 1.35 -5.52 5.97
N PHE A 49 0.46 -4.53 5.80
CA PHE A 49 0.64 -3.43 4.86
C PHE A 49 1.28 -2.22 5.54
N VAL A 50 2.31 -1.68 4.88
CA VAL A 50 2.92 -0.40 5.22
C VAL A 50 2.38 0.68 4.28
N GLU A 51 1.85 1.77 4.83
CA GLU A 51 1.46 2.93 4.05
C GLU A 51 2.66 3.84 3.77
N LEU A 52 2.79 4.23 2.50
CA LEU A 52 3.81 5.13 1.99
C LEU A 52 3.13 6.39 1.48
N LYS A 53 3.45 7.53 2.08
CA LYS A 53 2.94 8.83 1.66
C LYS A 53 4.05 9.65 1.02
N ARG A 54 3.88 10.01 -0.24
CA ARG A 54 4.84 10.87 -0.94
C ARG A 54 4.70 12.31 -0.47
N ILE A 55 5.81 12.93 -0.07
CA ILE A 55 5.82 14.27 0.54
C ILE A 55 5.39 15.36 -0.46
N THR A 56 5.76 15.22 -1.73
CA THR A 56 5.55 16.27 -2.74
C THR A 56 4.09 16.54 -3.07
N ASP A 57 3.23 15.52 -3.04
CA ASP A 57 1.82 15.64 -3.47
C ASP A 57 0.84 14.86 -2.59
N GLY A 58 1.32 14.31 -1.46
CA GLY A 58 0.50 13.57 -0.51
C GLY A 58 -0.10 12.27 -1.05
N LYS A 59 0.28 11.82 -2.25
CA LYS A 59 -0.22 10.56 -2.81
C LYS A 59 0.25 9.38 -1.97
N ARG A 60 -0.66 8.42 -1.81
CA ARG A 60 -0.50 7.25 -0.95
C ARG A 60 -0.32 5.98 -1.79
N ALA A 61 0.55 5.11 -1.32
CA ALA A 61 0.77 3.78 -1.83
C ALA A 61 0.91 2.79 -0.66
N PHE A 62 0.75 1.51 -0.93
CA PHE A 62 0.81 0.47 0.09
C PHE A 62 1.81 -0.60 -0.33
N LEU A 63 2.64 -1.03 0.61
CA LEU A 63 3.61 -2.09 0.43
C LEU A 63 3.22 -3.27 1.31
N TYR A 64 3.03 -4.42 0.70
CA TYR A 64 2.92 -5.71 1.38
C TYR A 64 4.22 -6.49 1.19
N CYS A 65 4.73 -7.08 2.27
CA CYS A 65 5.96 -7.87 2.24
C CYS A 65 5.85 -9.02 3.23
N ASP A 66 5.79 -10.24 2.72
CA ASP A 66 5.90 -11.47 3.51
C ASP A 66 7.12 -12.31 3.08
N ASN A 67 7.27 -13.53 3.61
CA ASN A 67 8.42 -14.40 3.33
C ASN A 67 8.55 -14.86 1.86
N GLY A 68 7.57 -14.61 0.99
CA GLY A 68 7.61 -15.02 -0.42
C GLY A 68 7.02 -14.01 -1.41
N HIS A 69 6.33 -12.97 -0.92
CA HIS A 69 5.57 -12.03 -1.72
C HIS A 69 5.95 -10.60 -1.38
N LEU A 70 6.21 -9.81 -2.42
CA LEU A 70 6.39 -8.38 -2.33
C LEU A 70 5.47 -7.73 -3.35
N GLU A 71 4.52 -6.93 -2.85
CA GLU A 71 3.50 -6.30 -3.68
C GLU A 71 3.40 -4.81 -3.35
N PHE A 72 3.30 -4.00 -4.41
CA PHE A 72 3.23 -2.54 -4.29
C PHE A 72 1.97 -2.03 -4.98
N PHE A 73 1.11 -1.39 -4.20
CA PHE A 73 -0.20 -0.91 -4.64
C PHE A 73 -0.21 0.62 -4.67
N ALA A 74 -0.47 1.20 -5.84
CA ALA A 74 -0.69 2.63 -6.00
C ALA A 74 -2.16 2.87 -6.35
N LEU A 75 -2.85 3.65 -5.52
CA LEU A 75 -4.24 4.03 -5.81
C LEU A 75 -4.27 4.94 -7.04
N LYS A 76 -5.13 4.60 -8.00
CA LYS A 76 -5.41 5.46 -9.15
C LYS A 76 -6.37 6.57 -8.69
N THR A 77 -5.80 7.69 -8.28
CA THR A 77 -6.52 8.97 -8.07
C THR A 77 -6.91 9.59 -9.40
#